data_AF-A0A6A4HQH8-F1
#
_entry.id   AF-A0A6A4HQH8-F1
#
_cell.length_a   1.000
_cell.length_b   1.000
_cell.length_c   1.000
_cell.angle_alpha   90.00
_cell.angle_beta   90.00
_cell.angle_gamma   90.00
#
_symmetry.space_group_name_H-M   'P 1'
#
loop_
_entity.id
_entity.type
_entity.pdbx_description
1 polymer ?
#
loop_
_entity_poly.entity_id
_entity_poly.type
_entity_poly.pdbx_seq_one_letter_code
_entity_poly.pdbx_strand_id
1 'polypeptide(L)'
;MESFKLDDKWSTEHTEAFITLKKALVSEPVLKSPQWNGTLFIITTDGCKEGFAAVVAQRFNVVLPNGKTVQRIHPVGFASKRTSTSE
;
A
#
# COMPACT_ATOMS: atom_id res chain seq x y z
N MET A 1 22.94 -10.66 1.85
CA MET A 1 22.36 -10.01 0.66
C MET A 1 23.42 -9.07 0.13
N GLU A 2 23.89 -9.27 -1.10
CA GLU A 2 24.72 -8.26 -1.75
C GLU A 2 23.89 -6.98 -1.90
N SER A 3 24.43 -5.85 -1.45
CA SER A 3 23.76 -4.56 -1.63
C SER A 3 23.88 -4.17 -3.10
N PHE A 4 22.85 -4.42 -3.88
CA PHE A 4 22.76 -3.87 -5.24
C PHE A 4 22.59 -2.36 -5.12
N LYS A 5 23.70 -1.63 -5.20
CA LYS A 5 23.69 -0.17 -5.26
C LYS A 5 23.21 0.25 -6.64
N LEU A 6 22.20 1.11 -6.66
CA LEU A 6 21.63 1.65 -7.90
C LEU A 6 22.14 3.06 -8.19
N ASP A 7 23.12 3.56 -7.44
CA ASP A 7 23.58 4.95 -7.48
C ASP A 7 23.91 5.42 -8.91
N ASP A 8 24.60 4.57 -9.70
CA ASP A 8 24.99 4.90 -11.08
C ASP A 8 23.85 4.72 -12.12
N LYS A 9 22.71 4.13 -11.71
CA LYS A 9 21.56 3.81 -12.58
C LYS A 9 20.31 4.62 -12.20
N TRP A 10 20.25 5.16 -10.99
CA TRP A 10 19.11 5.90 -10.46
C TRP A 10 19.21 7.37 -10.83
N SER A 11 18.60 7.71 -11.97
CA SER A 11 18.49 9.10 -12.43
C SER A 11 17.36 9.88 -11.72
N THR A 12 17.31 11.19 -11.97
CA THR A 12 16.23 12.06 -11.51
C THR A 12 14.84 11.58 -11.97
N GLU A 13 14.71 11.09 -13.20
CA GLU A 13 13.45 10.55 -13.74
C GLU A 13 12.91 9.38 -12.89
N HIS A 14 13.80 8.52 -12.38
CA HIS A 14 13.40 7.43 -11.49
C HIS A 14 12.89 7.94 -10.13
N THR A 15 13.52 8.99 -9.59
CA THR A 15 13.02 9.67 -8.38
C THR A 15 11.63 10.24 -8.62
N GLU A 16 11.41 10.92 -9.74
CA GLU A 16 10.10 11.51 -10.08
C GLU A 16 9.02 10.43 -10.22
N ALA A 17 9.33 9.33 -10.92
CA ALA A 17 8.43 8.20 -11.05
C ALA A 17 8.12 7.56 -9.68
N PHE A 18 9.14 7.34 -8.84
CA PHE A 18 8.98 6.78 -7.50
C PHE A 18 8.08 7.64 -6.60
N ILE A 19 8.31 8.96 -6.59
CA ILE A 19 7.48 9.89 -5.82
C ILE A 19 6.05 9.94 -6.38
N THR A 20 5.88 9.89 -7.69
CA THR A 20 4.56 9.85 -8.33
C THR A 20 3.76 8.62 -7.91
N LEU A 21 4.40 7.44 -7.92
CA LEU A 21 3.80 6.20 -7.47
C LEU A 21 3.44 6.25 -5.98
N LYS A 22 4.32 6.79 -5.12
CA LYS A 22 4.02 6.97 -3.69
C LYS A 22 2.79 7.86 -3.48
N LYS A 23 2.70 8.98 -4.20
CA LYS A 23 1.53 9.88 -4.13
C LYS A 23 0.25 9.17 -4.56
N ALA A 24 0.30 8.40 -5.65
CA ALA A 24 -0.84 7.63 -6.13
C ALA A 24 -1.33 6.60 -5.10
N LEU A 25 -0.41 5.92 -4.39
CA LEU A 25 -0.76 4.93 -3.36
C LEU A 25 -1.45 5.54 -2.13
N VAL A 26 -1.15 6.79 -1.79
CA VAL A 26 -1.71 7.48 -0.60
C VAL A 26 -2.86 8.43 -0.92
N SER A 27 -3.41 8.34 -2.14
CA SER A 27 -4.50 9.19 -2.60
C SER A 27 -5.65 8.34 -3.16
N GLU A 28 -6.84 8.94 -3.28
CA GLU A 28 -7.92 8.36 -4.08
C GLU A 28 -7.47 8.21 -5.55
N PRO A 29 -7.88 7.13 -6.26
CA PRO A 29 -8.86 6.12 -5.85
C PRO A 29 -8.24 4.89 -5.15
N VAL A 30 -6.93 4.88 -4.89
CA VAL A 30 -6.23 3.72 -4.30
C VAL A 30 -6.55 3.62 -2.82
N LEU A 31 -6.14 4.62 -2.04
CA LEU A 31 -6.43 4.72 -0.62
C LEU A 31 -7.84 5.26 -0.43
N LYS A 32 -8.65 4.55 0.35
CA LYS A 32 -10.02 4.94 0.66
C LYS A 32 -10.22 5.25 2.14
N SER A 33 -11.20 6.08 2.42
CA SER A 33 -11.66 6.29 3.81
C SER A 33 -12.31 5.01 4.34
N PRO A 34 -12.06 4.64 5.61
CA PRO A 34 -12.66 3.45 6.21
C PRO A 34 -14.19 3.60 6.33
N GLN A 35 -14.91 2.50 6.08
CA GLN A 35 -16.35 2.40 6.23
C GLN A 35 -16.70 1.76 7.58
N TRP A 36 -17.41 2.51 8.42
CA TRP A 36 -17.84 2.08 9.76
C TRP A 36 -19.26 1.49 9.79
N ASN A 37 -19.70 0.92 8.67
CA ASN A 37 -21.07 0.41 8.47
C ASN A 37 -21.19 -1.12 8.66
N GLY A 38 -20.22 -1.75 9.33
CA GLY A 38 -20.14 -3.20 9.49
C GLY A 38 -19.37 -3.94 8.39
N THR A 39 -18.86 -3.23 7.37
CA THR A 39 -17.95 -3.83 6.38
C THR A 39 -16.68 -4.33 7.06
N LEU A 40 -16.37 -5.62 6.87
CA LEU A 40 -15.22 -6.26 7.51
C LEU A 40 -13.89 -5.65 7.05
N PHE A 41 -13.00 -5.45 8.02
CA PHE A 41 -11.61 -5.14 7.75
C PHE A 41 -10.83 -6.41 7.39
N ILE A 42 -9.94 -6.28 6.41
CA ILE A 42 -9.00 -7.31 5.98
C ILE A 42 -7.62 -6.80 6.35
N ILE A 43 -6.88 -7.57 7.14
CA ILE A 43 -5.50 -7.24 7.52
C ILE A 43 -4.58 -8.22 6.82
N THR A 44 -3.63 -7.70 6.04
CA THR A 44 -2.54 -8.47 5.44
C THR A 44 -1.24 -8.02 6.07
N THR A 45 -0.50 -8.95 6.66
CA THR A 45 0.77 -8.67 7.34
C THR A 45 1.90 -9.46 6.70
N ASP A 46 3.08 -8.86 6.68
CA ASP A 46 4.33 -9.55 6.35
C ASP A 46 5.44 -9.06 7.30
N GLY A 47 6.40 -9.93 7.59
CA GLY A 47 7.44 -9.69 8.57
C GLY A 47 8.74 -10.38 8.22
N CYS A 48 9.85 -9.68 8.49
CA CYS A 48 11.19 -10.22 8.40
C CYS A 48 11.99 -9.82 9.64
N LYS A 49 13.27 -10.24 9.70
CA LYS A 49 14.17 -9.93 10.83
C LYS A 49 14.31 -8.44 11.13
N GLU A 50 14.09 -7.58 10.14
CA GLU A 50 14.27 -6.13 10.29
C GLU A 50 12.98 -5.37 10.65
N GLY A 51 11.82 -5.95 10.38
CA GLY A 51 10.57 -5.23 10.58
C GLY A 51 9.33 -5.98 10.11
N PHE A 52 8.20 -5.42 10.51
CA PHE A 52 6.87 -5.88 10.15
C PHE A 52 6.12 -4.77 9.42
N ALA A 53 5.31 -5.17 8.45
CA ALA A 53 4.41 -4.27 7.75
C ALA A 53 3.01 -4.88 7.69
N ALA A 54 2.01 -4.00 7.65
CA ALA A 54 0.62 -4.37 7.52
C ALA A 54 -0.10 -3.42 6.57
N VAL A 55 -1.01 -3.97 5.80
CA VAL A 55 -2.03 -3.23 5.05
C VAL A 55 -3.38 -3.56 5.65
N VAL A 56 -4.13 -2.53 6.03
CA VAL A 56 -5.53 -2.65 6.42
C VAL A 56 -6.37 -2.25 5.21
N ALA A 57 -7.33 -3.09 4.85
CA ALA A 57 -8.16 -2.92 3.66
C ALA A 57 -9.63 -3.26 3.92
N GLN A 58 -10.51 -2.77 3.05
CA GLN A 58 -11.93 -3.13 3.03
C GLN A 58 -12.39 -3.40 1.60
N ARG A 59 -13.52 -4.08 1.44
CA ARG A 59 -14.17 -4.31 0.14
C ARG A 59 -15.10 -3.16 -0.20
N PHE A 60 -14.90 -2.55 -1.36
CA PHE A 60 -15.72 -1.46 -1.89
C PHE A 60 -16.39 -1.87 -3.19
N ASN A 61 -17.62 -1.39 -3.39
CA ASN A 61 -18.24 -1.41 -4.71
C ASN A 61 -17.68 -0.25 -5.54
N VAL A 62 -17.17 -0.57 -6.73
CA VAL A 62 -16.59 0.38 -7.68
C VAL A 62 -17.33 0.27 -9.00
N VAL A 63 -17.77 1.40 -9.52
CA VAL A 63 -18.38 1.49 -10.85
C VAL A 63 -17.27 1.63 -11.88
N LEU A 64 -17.18 0.67 -12.79
CA LEU A 64 -16.24 0.71 -13.91
C LEU A 64 -16.72 1.70 -14.98
N PRO A 65 -15.83 2.16 -15.90
CA PRO A 65 -16.22 3.08 -16.98
C PRO A 65 -17.37 2.58 -17.87
N ASN A 66 -17.56 1.26 -17.95
CA ASN A 66 -18.67 0.64 -18.67
C ASN A 66 -19.98 0.54 -17.86
N GLY A 67 -20.07 1.20 -16.71
CA GLY A 67 -21.24 1.20 -15.82
C GLY A 67 -21.37 -0.03 -14.92
N LYS A 68 -20.54 -1.06 -15.09
CA LYS A 68 -20.61 -2.27 -14.26
C LYS A 68 -20.09 -2.01 -12.86
N THR A 69 -20.87 -2.37 -11.84
CA THR A 69 -20.41 -2.38 -10.46
C THR A 69 -19.65 -3.67 -10.15
N VAL A 70 -18.45 -3.54 -9.61
CA VAL A 70 -17.61 -4.66 -9.17
C VAL A 70 -17.12 -4.44 -7.75
N GLN A 71 -16.94 -5.52 -7.01
CA GLN A 71 -16.31 -5.45 -5.70
C GLN A 71 -14.78 -5.48 -5.86
N ARG A 72 -14.10 -4.57 -5.17
CA ARG A 72 -12.64 -4.44 -5.13
C ARG A 72 -12.16 -4.24 -3.70
N ILE A 73 -10.99 -4.78 -3.38
CA ILE A 73 -10.33 -4.52 -2.10
C ILE A 73 -9.51 -3.26 -2.27
N HIS A 74 -9.71 -2.28 -1.40
CA HIS A 74 -8.90 -1.06 -1.34
C HIS A 74 -8.26 -0.93 0.04
N PRO A 75 -6.99 -0.49 0.11
CA PRO A 75 -6.38 -0.12 1.37
C PRO A 75 -7.15 1.05 2.00
N VAL A 76 -7.23 1.02 3.32
CA VAL A 76 -7.72 2.12 4.16
C VAL A 76 -6.63 2.60 5.13
N GLY A 77 -5.50 1.91 5.17
CA GLY A 77 -4.32 2.32 5.91
C GLY A 77 -3.12 1.40 5.68
N PHE A 78 -1.93 1.95 5.90
CA PHE A 78 -0.66 1.25 5.87
C PHE A 78 0.06 1.46 7.20
N ALA A 79 0.66 0.41 7.74
CA ALA A 79 1.48 0.50 8.95
C ALA A 79 2.78 -0.28 8.73
N SER A 80 3.88 0.26 9.23
CA SER A 80 5.17 -0.44 9.26
C SER A 80 5.91 -0.11 10.54
N LYS A 81 6.64 -1.07 11.08
CA LYS A 81 7.41 -0.94 12.32
C LYS A 81 8.67 -1.81 12.24
N ARG A 82 9.80 -1.24 12.67
CA ARG A 82 11.05 -1.99 12.85
C ARG A 82 10.90 -3.01 14.00
N THR A 83 11.48 -4.20 13.84
CA THR A 83 11.57 -5.20 14.90
C THR A 83 12.30 -4.63 16.10
N SER A 84 11.84 -4.99 17.30
CA SER A 84 12.60 -4.71 18.51
C SER A 84 13.86 -5.58 18.56
N THR A 85 14.82 -5.24 19.42
CA THR A 85 16.00 -6.08 19.65
C THR A 85 15.69 -7.46 20.25
N SER A 86 14.44 -7.65 20.70
CA SER A 86 13.98 -8.88 21.36
C SER A 86 13.21 -9.82 20.42
N GLU A 87 12.96 -9.40 19.18
CA GLU A 87 12.27 -10.18 18.13
C GLU A 87 13.26 -10.80 17.13
#